data_AF-A0A4R4TD24-F1
#
_entry.id   AF-A0A4R4TD24-F1
#
_cell.length_a   1.000
_cell.length_b   1.000
_cell.length_c   1.000
_cell.angle_alpha   90.00
_cell.angle_beta   90.00
_cell.angle_gamma   90.00
#
_symmetry.space_group_name_H-M   'P 1'
#
loop_
_entity.id
_entity.type
_entity.pdbx_description
1 polymer ?
#
loop_
_entity_poly.entity_id
_entity_poly.type
_entity_poly.pdbx_seq_one_letter_code
_entity_poly.pdbx_strand_id
1 'polypeptide(L)'
;MSAATAITLAAVGDLVLDDDVLTPRLEASAPRLLDVLRGADVTIGNFETTAIDFDRFDGWPEAEPGGSWLVTSPRAGADVRAMGFDMVSRANNHATDWGVAGLRSTSAVLDAAGLVHAGAGGSLTAARAPRYLSTRRGRVALVSAATRFQPMSLASDPFGIVPARPGINGLRTRKWFAVHPDELRAMAAIRDALPPASLHHAARAADARDGSVTLGGTAFLSSEVTGGRAGPHWRVEDEDVAALRTSVRQARQSADLAVVALHTHEPGNHSAEPPPFLPELARAAVDEGADVVLGHGPHQLRGIEVYRNRPIFYSLGNFVFMQNRQYPLTREAWRRTGLDPARHTPGEMLEQKRTKGPFAERIWFESVAVTLSFTHSGTLDITLLPITLTHDTAHHSDRGTPQVADVTAADRILDRLRALSRAYGTEILLDQGQGSIRVDLRS
;
A
#
# COMPACT_ATOMS: atom_id res chain seq x y z
N MET A 1 21.88 26.89 -12.74
CA MET A 1 21.39 26.34 -14.02
C MET A 1 20.82 24.97 -13.73
N SER A 2 19.53 24.75 -13.98
CA SER A 2 18.91 23.43 -13.80
C SER A 2 19.64 22.42 -14.69
N ALA A 3 20.18 21.35 -14.10
CA ALA A 3 20.77 20.28 -14.88
C ALA A 3 19.67 19.64 -15.74
N ALA A 4 19.98 19.28 -16.99
CA ALA A 4 18.99 18.67 -17.88
C ALA A 4 18.43 17.39 -17.25
N THR A 5 17.12 17.33 -17.04
CA THR A 5 16.43 16.16 -16.49
C THR A 5 16.50 14.98 -17.46
N ALA A 6 16.91 13.82 -16.94
CA ALA A 6 16.94 12.55 -17.67
C ALA A 6 15.54 11.95 -17.76
N ILE A 7 14.91 11.71 -16.60
CA ILE A 7 13.56 11.16 -16.49
C ILE A 7 12.87 11.69 -15.22
N THR A 8 11.58 11.96 -15.28
CA THR A 8 10.75 12.35 -14.13
C THR A 8 9.73 11.28 -13.78
N LEU A 9 9.55 11.04 -12.48
CA LEU A 9 8.52 10.16 -11.94
C LEU A 9 7.66 10.94 -10.96
N ALA A 10 6.34 10.89 -11.12
CA ALA A 10 5.41 11.27 -10.07
C ALA A 10 4.90 10.02 -9.34
N ALA A 11 4.80 10.08 -8.02
CA ALA A 11 4.18 9.03 -7.23
C ALA A 11 3.21 9.60 -6.21
N VAL A 12 2.16 8.85 -5.94
CA VAL A 12 1.14 9.20 -4.94
C VAL A 12 0.73 7.97 -4.14
N GLY A 13 0.00 8.20 -3.06
CA GLY A 13 -0.51 7.18 -2.18
C GLY A 13 -1.67 6.34 -2.72
N ASP A 14 -2.46 5.83 -1.79
CA ASP A 14 -3.55 4.90 -2.06
C ASP A 14 -4.70 5.56 -2.85
N LEU A 15 -5.20 4.84 -3.85
CA LEU A 15 -6.36 5.20 -4.67
C LEU A 15 -7.55 4.36 -4.20
N VAL A 16 -8.24 4.85 -3.18
CA VAL A 16 -9.53 4.32 -2.71
C VAL A 16 -10.63 5.21 -3.30
N LEU A 17 -10.98 4.95 -4.57
CA LEU A 17 -11.96 5.74 -5.31
C LEU A 17 -13.33 5.05 -5.37
N ASP A 18 -14.37 5.88 -5.45
CA ASP A 18 -15.77 5.53 -5.69
C ASP A 18 -16.35 6.37 -6.86
N ASP A 19 -15.58 7.35 -7.35
CA ASP A 19 -16.00 8.32 -8.35
C ASP A 19 -15.36 7.99 -9.70
N ASP A 20 -16.10 8.24 -10.79
CA ASP A 20 -15.63 8.02 -12.16
C ASP A 20 -15.60 9.29 -13.02
N VAL A 21 -15.72 10.45 -12.37
CA VAL A 21 -15.53 11.78 -12.96
C VAL A 21 -14.57 12.63 -12.12
N LEU A 22 -13.56 12.01 -11.51
CA LEU A 22 -12.61 12.70 -10.65
C LEU A 22 -11.71 13.64 -11.46
N THR A 23 -11.28 13.26 -12.68
CA THR A 23 -10.43 14.13 -13.49
C THR A 23 -11.07 15.47 -13.82
N PRO A 24 -12.30 15.54 -14.39
CA PRO A 24 -12.96 16.84 -14.62
C PRO A 24 -13.13 17.67 -13.34
N ARG A 25 -13.37 17.03 -12.19
CA ARG A 25 -13.46 17.73 -10.90
C ARG A 25 -12.12 18.33 -10.49
N LEU A 26 -11.02 17.62 -10.71
CA LEU A 26 -9.68 18.12 -10.42
C LEU A 26 -9.24 19.21 -11.40
N GLU A 27 -9.70 19.19 -12.65
CA GLU A 27 -9.46 20.29 -13.60
C GLU A 27 -10.06 21.61 -13.10
N ALA A 28 -11.23 21.55 -12.47
CA ALA A 28 -11.88 22.72 -11.88
C ALA A 28 -11.28 23.13 -10.52
N SER A 29 -10.96 22.16 -9.66
CA SER A 29 -10.63 22.43 -8.24
C SER A 29 -9.15 22.42 -7.92
N ALA A 30 -8.35 21.58 -8.59
CA ALA A 30 -6.94 21.37 -8.29
C ALA A 30 -6.08 21.19 -9.57
N PRO A 31 -6.12 22.11 -10.55
CA PRO A 31 -5.42 21.96 -11.83
C PRO A 31 -3.90 21.79 -11.67
N ARG A 32 -3.29 22.47 -10.69
CA ARG A 32 -1.87 22.33 -10.34
C ARG A 32 -1.49 20.88 -9.99
N LEU A 33 -2.40 20.12 -9.38
CA LEU A 33 -2.14 18.72 -9.05
C LEU A 33 -2.11 17.87 -10.31
N LEU A 34 -3.02 18.12 -11.26
CA LEU A 34 -3.00 17.47 -12.57
C LEU A 34 -1.75 17.83 -13.37
N ASP A 35 -1.27 19.08 -13.28
CA ASP A 35 -0.01 19.47 -13.93
C ASP A 35 1.18 18.66 -13.41
N VAL A 36 1.21 18.35 -12.11
CA VAL A 36 2.25 17.50 -11.52
C VAL A 36 2.17 16.07 -12.05
N LEU A 37 0.98 15.48 -12.10
CA LEU A 37 0.80 14.10 -12.57
C LEU A 37 1.04 13.98 -14.08
N ARG A 38 0.42 14.86 -14.89
CA ARG A 38 0.52 14.85 -16.35
C ARG A 38 1.88 15.36 -16.85
N GLY A 39 2.61 16.10 -16.02
CA GLY A 39 3.93 16.65 -16.36
C GLY A 39 5.10 15.68 -16.15
N ALA A 40 4.89 14.56 -15.46
CA ALA A 40 5.92 13.53 -15.29
C ALA A 40 6.02 12.61 -16.52
N ASP A 41 7.20 12.01 -16.75
CA ASP A 41 7.35 10.99 -17.80
C ASP A 41 6.64 9.68 -17.44
N VAL A 42 6.45 9.43 -16.13
CA VAL A 42 5.67 8.33 -15.59
C VAL A 42 5.00 8.74 -14.28
N THR A 43 3.72 8.39 -14.11
CA THR A 43 3.01 8.54 -12.84
C THR A 43 2.57 7.20 -12.28
N ILE A 44 2.83 6.98 -10.99
CA ILE A 44 2.56 5.73 -10.27
C ILE A 44 1.68 5.95 -9.02
N GLY A 45 0.69 5.10 -8.81
CA GLY A 45 -0.09 5.04 -7.56
C GLY A 45 -0.43 3.62 -7.14
N ASN A 46 -1.11 3.46 -6.00
CA ASN A 46 -1.63 2.18 -5.54
C ASN A 46 -3.13 2.08 -5.79
N PHE A 47 -3.56 1.24 -6.73
CA PHE A 47 -4.98 1.08 -7.04
C PHE A 47 -5.60 0.12 -6.03
N GLU A 48 -6.14 0.68 -4.95
CA GLU A 48 -6.67 -0.02 -3.78
C GLU A 48 -8.20 0.00 -3.77
N THR A 49 -8.78 -0.46 -4.86
CA THR A 49 -10.22 -0.68 -5.00
C THR A 49 -10.48 -1.78 -6.03
N THR A 50 -11.74 -2.18 -6.21
CA THR A 50 -12.13 -3.17 -7.21
C THR A 50 -13.03 -2.52 -8.26
N ALA A 51 -12.63 -2.54 -9.53
CA ALA A 51 -13.45 -1.97 -10.60
C ALA A 51 -14.40 -3.04 -11.16
N ILE A 52 -15.71 -2.84 -10.98
CA ILE A 52 -16.74 -3.86 -11.27
C ILE A 52 -17.89 -3.24 -12.06
N ASP A 53 -18.26 -3.91 -13.15
CA ASP A 53 -19.54 -3.70 -13.85
C ASP A 53 -20.56 -4.70 -13.30
N PHE A 54 -21.43 -4.26 -12.37
CA PHE A 54 -22.38 -5.15 -11.73
C PHE A 54 -23.41 -5.79 -12.67
N ASP A 55 -23.66 -5.20 -13.85
CA ASP A 55 -24.57 -5.77 -14.84
C ASP A 55 -23.96 -7.00 -15.54
N ARG A 56 -22.63 -7.13 -15.50
CA ARG A 56 -21.86 -8.20 -16.17
C ARG A 56 -21.02 -9.03 -15.20
N PHE A 57 -21.05 -8.68 -13.92
CA PHE A 57 -20.19 -9.29 -12.91
C PHE A 57 -20.70 -10.68 -12.54
N ASP A 58 -19.87 -11.69 -12.77
CA ASP A 58 -20.11 -13.07 -12.37
C ASP A 58 -19.25 -13.41 -11.14
N GLY A 59 -19.67 -12.89 -9.99
CA GLY A 59 -18.97 -13.07 -8.72
C GLY A 59 -19.73 -12.49 -7.54
N TRP A 60 -19.12 -12.54 -6.36
CA TRP A 60 -19.70 -12.03 -5.12
C TRP A 60 -18.60 -11.49 -4.19
N PRO A 61 -18.96 -10.75 -3.12
CA PRO A 61 -18.01 -10.42 -2.07
C PRO A 61 -17.47 -11.71 -1.43
N GLU A 62 -16.18 -11.99 -1.58
CA GLU A 62 -15.53 -13.20 -1.03
C GLU A 62 -14.71 -12.89 0.22
N ALA A 63 -14.30 -11.63 0.38
CA ALA A 63 -13.42 -11.26 1.46
C ALA A 63 -14.06 -11.39 2.85
N GLU A 64 -13.36 -12.05 3.79
CA GLU A 64 -13.54 -11.82 5.22
C GLU A 64 -13.09 -10.39 5.58
N PRO A 65 -14.02 -9.46 5.81
CA PRO A 65 -13.75 -8.03 5.73
C PRO A 65 -12.66 -7.56 6.71
N GLY A 66 -11.64 -6.87 6.18
CA GLY A 66 -10.68 -6.11 7.00
C GLY A 66 -11.20 -4.73 7.44
N GLY A 67 -12.15 -4.15 6.69
CA GLY A 67 -12.73 -2.83 6.95
C GLY A 67 -13.97 -2.52 6.11
N SER A 68 -13.86 -2.58 4.79
CA SER A 68 -14.96 -2.47 3.82
C SER A 68 -14.67 -3.35 2.59
N TRP A 69 -15.66 -3.54 1.71
CA TRP A 69 -15.46 -4.10 0.36
C TRP A 69 -15.41 -2.94 -0.61
N LEU A 70 -14.21 -2.60 -1.04
CA LEU A 70 -14.00 -1.45 -1.89
C LEU A 70 -14.40 -1.79 -3.32
N VAL A 71 -15.21 -0.91 -3.91
CA VAL A 71 -15.69 -1.05 -5.26
C VAL A 71 -15.76 0.32 -5.94
N THR A 72 -15.56 0.31 -7.24
CA THR A 72 -15.73 1.48 -8.11
C THR A 72 -16.27 1.05 -9.47
N SER A 73 -16.80 2.03 -10.20
CA SER A 73 -17.25 1.87 -11.57
C SER A 73 -16.10 1.48 -12.51
N PRO A 74 -16.34 0.70 -13.59
CA PRO A 74 -15.32 0.40 -14.60
C PRO A 74 -14.74 1.65 -15.27
N ARG A 75 -15.50 2.75 -15.30
CA ARG A 75 -15.05 4.03 -15.88
C ARG A 75 -13.85 4.64 -15.12
N ALA A 76 -13.64 4.22 -13.87
CA ALA A 76 -12.48 4.55 -13.06
C ALA A 76 -11.14 4.33 -13.78
N GLY A 77 -10.99 3.26 -14.57
CA GLY A 77 -9.74 3.00 -15.28
C GLY A 77 -9.39 4.13 -16.26
N ALA A 78 -10.36 4.55 -17.08
CA ALA A 78 -10.19 5.64 -18.03
C ALA A 78 -10.00 6.99 -17.33
N ASP A 79 -10.71 7.23 -16.24
CA ASP A 79 -10.57 8.46 -15.45
C ASP A 79 -9.18 8.56 -14.79
N VAL A 80 -8.69 7.50 -14.16
CA VAL A 80 -7.32 7.44 -13.60
C VAL A 80 -6.28 7.64 -14.70
N ARG A 81 -6.46 7.07 -15.89
CA ARG A 81 -5.59 7.35 -17.04
C ARG A 81 -5.64 8.82 -17.47
N ALA A 82 -6.83 9.41 -17.56
CA ALA A 82 -7.01 10.81 -17.94
C ALA A 82 -6.40 11.79 -16.91
N MET A 83 -6.34 11.39 -15.65
CA MET A 83 -5.69 12.14 -14.58
C MET A 83 -4.16 12.24 -14.76
N GLY A 84 -3.57 11.30 -15.51
CA GLY A 84 -2.14 11.28 -15.82
C GLY A 84 -1.39 10.07 -15.28
N PHE A 85 -2.07 9.04 -14.73
CA PHE A 85 -1.41 7.81 -14.31
C PHE A 85 -1.03 6.94 -15.50
N ASP A 86 0.15 6.32 -15.42
CA ASP A 86 0.63 5.37 -16.44
C ASP A 86 0.77 3.96 -15.86
N MET A 87 1.16 3.87 -14.58
CA MET A 87 1.31 2.60 -13.88
C MET A 87 0.58 2.59 -12.54
N VAL A 88 0.08 1.42 -12.12
CA VAL A 88 -0.50 1.23 -10.79
C VAL A 88 -0.04 -0.07 -10.13
N SER A 89 0.19 -0.02 -8.82
CA SER A 89 0.36 -1.22 -8.01
C SER A 89 -0.99 -1.83 -7.63
N ARG A 90 -1.04 -3.16 -7.50
CA ARG A 90 -2.26 -3.95 -7.26
C ARG A 90 -2.12 -5.02 -6.19
N ALA A 91 -0.91 -5.32 -5.73
CA ALA A 91 -0.77 -6.14 -4.53
C ALA A 91 -1.16 -5.29 -3.32
N ASN A 92 -2.38 -5.46 -2.84
CA ASN A 92 -2.90 -4.84 -1.62
C ASN A 92 -4.02 -5.71 -1.04
N ASN A 93 -4.48 -5.39 0.16
CA ASN A 93 -5.50 -6.18 0.87
C ASN A 93 -6.88 -6.14 0.22
N HIS A 94 -7.17 -5.17 -0.64
CA HIS A 94 -8.47 -5.00 -1.30
C HIS A 94 -8.56 -5.64 -2.69
N ALA A 95 -7.45 -6.16 -3.21
CA ALA A 95 -7.37 -6.73 -4.56
C ALA A 95 -8.33 -7.90 -4.82
N THR A 96 -8.75 -8.61 -3.77
CA THR A 96 -9.68 -9.76 -3.85
C THR A 96 -10.90 -9.57 -2.95
N ASP A 97 -11.32 -8.34 -2.68
CA ASP A 97 -12.55 -8.09 -1.91
C ASP A 97 -13.75 -8.83 -2.51
N TRP A 98 -13.82 -8.81 -3.84
CA TRP A 98 -14.84 -9.48 -4.65
C TRP A 98 -14.29 -10.75 -5.33
N GLY A 99 -13.35 -11.42 -4.65
CA GLY A 99 -12.78 -12.67 -5.10
C GLY A 99 -11.92 -12.56 -6.35
N VAL A 100 -11.67 -13.72 -6.97
CA VAL A 100 -10.94 -13.82 -8.24
C VAL A 100 -11.68 -13.12 -9.38
N ALA A 101 -13.02 -13.12 -9.35
CA ALA A 101 -13.84 -12.41 -10.34
C ALA A 101 -13.56 -10.89 -10.30
N GLY A 102 -13.56 -10.28 -9.11
CA GLY A 102 -13.25 -8.86 -8.93
C GLY A 102 -11.82 -8.50 -9.33
N LEU A 103 -10.85 -9.36 -8.97
CA LEU A 103 -9.45 -9.20 -9.36
C LEU A 103 -9.29 -9.19 -10.89
N ARG A 104 -9.95 -10.11 -11.59
CA ARG A 104 -9.95 -10.19 -13.06
C ARG A 104 -10.67 -9.01 -13.71
N SER A 105 -11.84 -8.64 -13.19
CA SER A 105 -12.60 -7.46 -13.65
C SER A 105 -11.73 -6.21 -13.59
N THR A 106 -11.06 -5.98 -12.46
CA THR A 106 -10.19 -4.82 -12.30
C THR A 106 -9.00 -4.87 -13.26
N SER A 107 -8.38 -6.03 -13.44
CA SER A 107 -7.27 -6.18 -14.39
C SER A 107 -7.71 -5.82 -15.82
N ALA A 108 -8.88 -6.31 -16.25
CA ALA A 108 -9.44 -6.01 -17.57
C ALA A 108 -9.77 -4.52 -17.75
N VAL A 109 -10.29 -3.85 -16.72
CA VAL A 109 -10.57 -2.41 -16.73
C VAL A 109 -9.28 -1.60 -16.89
N LEU A 110 -8.22 -1.96 -16.16
CA LEU A 110 -6.93 -1.26 -16.23
C LEU A 110 -6.24 -1.52 -17.59
N ASP A 111 -6.29 -2.75 -18.10
CA ASP A 111 -5.78 -3.09 -19.42
C ASP A 111 -6.50 -2.30 -20.53
N ALA A 112 -7.83 -2.21 -20.46
CA ALA A 112 -8.64 -1.45 -21.42
C ALA A 112 -8.36 0.06 -21.38
N ALA A 113 -7.97 0.59 -20.21
CA ALA A 113 -7.55 1.98 -20.04
C ALA A 113 -6.07 2.22 -20.45
N GLY A 114 -5.33 1.17 -20.80
CA GLY A 114 -3.91 1.25 -21.14
C GLY A 114 -3.02 1.56 -19.93
N LEU A 115 -3.46 1.25 -18.71
CA LEU A 115 -2.67 1.39 -17.49
C LEU A 115 -1.83 0.12 -17.27
N VAL A 116 -0.52 0.29 -17.07
CA VAL A 116 0.34 -0.84 -16.72
C VAL A 116 0.17 -1.18 -15.24
N HIS A 117 -0.19 -2.40 -14.89
CA HIS A 117 -0.43 -2.78 -13.49
C HIS A 117 0.37 -4.01 -13.05
N ALA A 118 0.87 -3.98 -11.81
CA ALA A 118 1.75 -5.00 -11.23
C ALA A 118 1.27 -5.50 -9.86
N GLY A 119 1.64 -6.73 -9.49
CA GLY A 119 1.38 -7.29 -8.16
C GLY A 119 0.13 -8.19 -8.08
N ALA A 120 -0.61 -8.35 -9.17
CA ALA A 120 -1.71 -9.31 -9.30
C ALA A 120 -1.55 -10.12 -10.61
N GLY A 121 -2.03 -11.36 -10.62
CA GLY A 121 -1.91 -12.22 -11.79
C GLY A 121 -2.68 -13.53 -11.70
N GLY A 122 -2.73 -14.25 -12.82
CA GLY A 122 -3.36 -15.58 -12.92
C GLY A 122 -2.60 -16.70 -12.21
N SER A 123 -1.37 -16.45 -11.79
CA SER A 123 -0.51 -17.36 -11.01
C SER A 123 0.45 -16.54 -10.14
N LEU A 124 1.18 -17.20 -9.23
CA LEU A 124 2.15 -16.52 -8.36
C LEU A 124 3.33 -15.96 -9.15
N THR A 125 3.85 -16.71 -10.12
CA THR A 125 4.88 -16.24 -11.05
C THR A 125 4.42 -15.00 -11.82
N ALA A 126 3.18 -14.99 -12.32
CA ALA A 126 2.63 -13.85 -13.04
C ALA A 126 2.45 -12.61 -12.14
N ALA A 127 2.02 -12.80 -10.89
CA ALA A 127 1.84 -11.72 -9.92
C ALA A 127 3.18 -11.13 -9.44
N ARG A 128 4.23 -11.96 -9.33
CA ARG A 128 5.60 -11.55 -8.96
C ARG A 128 6.37 -10.87 -10.08
N ALA A 129 6.02 -11.14 -11.34
CA ALA A 129 6.77 -10.62 -12.47
C ALA A 129 6.72 -9.08 -12.54
N PRO A 130 7.86 -8.41 -12.76
CA PRO A 130 7.87 -6.97 -13.02
C PRO A 130 7.03 -6.62 -14.25
N ARG A 131 6.50 -5.41 -14.26
CA ARG A 131 5.76 -4.84 -15.39
C ARG A 131 6.47 -3.60 -15.88
N TYR A 132 6.41 -3.34 -17.18
CA TYR A 132 7.28 -2.35 -17.81
C TYR A 132 6.46 -1.35 -18.59
N LEU A 133 6.86 -0.09 -18.51
CA LEU A 133 6.39 1.00 -19.34
C LEU A 133 7.59 1.60 -20.09
N SER A 134 7.47 1.77 -21.40
CA SER A 134 8.47 2.49 -22.19
C SER A 134 8.00 3.93 -22.40
N THR A 135 8.84 4.89 -22.02
CA THR A 135 8.63 6.33 -22.22
C THR A 135 9.60 6.84 -23.29
N ARG A 136 9.50 8.11 -23.67
CA ARG A 136 10.49 8.74 -24.56
C ARG A 136 11.87 8.90 -23.91
N ARG A 137 11.95 8.77 -22.58
CA ARG A 137 13.15 9.02 -21.77
C ARG A 137 13.79 7.75 -21.22
N GLY A 138 13.13 6.61 -21.33
CA GLY A 138 13.64 5.33 -20.85
C GLY A 138 12.52 4.35 -20.53
N ARG A 139 12.89 3.20 -19.99
CA ARG A 139 11.98 2.15 -19.57
C ARG A 139 11.90 2.10 -18.06
N VAL A 140 10.68 2.09 -17.53
CA VAL A 140 10.41 2.02 -16.09
C VAL A 140 9.79 0.67 -15.79
N ALA A 141 10.28 0.00 -14.75
CA ALA A 141 9.73 -1.25 -14.24
C ALA A 141 9.03 -1.03 -12.89
N LEU A 142 7.94 -1.75 -12.68
CA LEU A 142 7.20 -1.79 -11.42
C LEU A 142 7.09 -3.23 -10.90
N VAL A 143 7.53 -3.45 -9.67
CA VAL A 143 7.27 -4.66 -8.87
C VAL A 143 6.34 -4.27 -7.73
N SER A 144 5.31 -5.06 -7.45
CA SER A 144 4.35 -4.78 -6.38
C SER A 144 4.15 -6.01 -5.50
N ALA A 145 4.11 -5.82 -4.18
CA ALA A 145 3.90 -6.87 -3.19
C ALA A 145 3.16 -6.35 -1.94
N ALA A 146 2.51 -7.25 -1.18
CA ALA A 146 1.76 -6.89 0.04
C ALA A 146 2.02 -7.84 1.21
N THR A 147 2.03 -7.37 2.46
CA THR A 147 2.20 -8.22 3.66
C THR A 147 0.90 -8.49 4.42
N ARG A 148 -0.11 -7.68 4.17
CA ARG A 148 -1.45 -7.79 4.76
C ARG A 148 -2.44 -8.14 3.66
N PHE A 149 -2.99 -9.34 3.70
CA PHE A 149 -3.97 -9.85 2.75
C PHE A 149 -4.68 -11.06 3.33
N GLN A 150 -5.77 -11.50 2.70
CA GLN A 150 -6.46 -12.70 3.15
C GLN A 150 -5.77 -13.95 2.65
N PRO A 151 -5.82 -15.08 3.37
CA PRO A 151 -5.15 -16.31 2.93
C PRO A 151 -5.47 -16.73 1.49
N MET A 152 -6.70 -16.50 1.03
CA MET A 152 -7.14 -16.81 -0.32
C MET A 152 -6.76 -15.76 -1.38
N SER A 153 -6.29 -14.57 -0.97
CA SER A 153 -5.76 -13.56 -1.88
C SER A 153 -4.43 -13.94 -2.49
N LEU A 154 -3.64 -14.81 -1.83
CA LEU A 154 -2.31 -15.17 -2.30
C LEU A 154 -2.40 -15.98 -3.60
N ALA A 155 -1.72 -15.53 -4.65
CA ALA A 155 -1.61 -16.30 -5.88
C ALA A 155 -0.83 -17.61 -5.66
N SER A 156 -1.12 -18.64 -6.44
CA SER A 156 -0.31 -19.86 -6.49
C SER A 156 -0.01 -20.25 -7.93
N ASP A 157 1.15 -20.85 -8.15
CA ASP A 157 1.47 -21.51 -9.41
C ASP A 157 0.77 -22.89 -9.51
N PRO A 158 0.58 -23.42 -10.73
CA PRO A 158 -0.01 -24.74 -10.91
C PRO A 158 0.96 -25.84 -10.46
N PHE A 159 0.43 -27.01 -10.09
CA PHE A 159 1.25 -28.17 -9.74
C PHE A 159 0.58 -29.47 -10.18
N GLY A 160 1.20 -30.16 -11.15
CA GLY A 160 0.62 -31.36 -11.77
C GLY A 160 -0.71 -31.04 -12.47
N ILE A 161 -1.79 -31.70 -12.06
CA ILE A 161 -3.14 -31.46 -12.58
C ILE A 161 -3.86 -30.28 -11.90
N VAL A 162 -3.30 -29.73 -10.83
CA VAL A 162 -3.91 -28.63 -10.07
C VAL A 162 -3.63 -27.31 -10.79
N PRO A 163 -4.66 -26.56 -11.21
CA PRO A 163 -4.47 -25.28 -11.89
C PRO A 163 -3.89 -24.22 -10.95
N ALA A 164 -3.34 -23.17 -11.54
CA ALA A 164 -2.90 -21.99 -10.81
C ALA A 164 -4.08 -21.30 -10.10
N ARG A 165 -3.83 -20.71 -8.94
CA ARG A 165 -4.79 -19.82 -8.27
C ARG A 165 -4.44 -18.36 -8.58
N PRO A 166 -5.32 -17.60 -9.26
CA PRO A 166 -5.14 -16.17 -9.40
C PRO A 166 -5.14 -15.46 -8.05
N GLY A 167 -4.39 -14.37 -7.94
CA GLY A 167 -4.26 -13.63 -6.71
C GLY A 167 -3.19 -12.55 -6.79
N ILE A 168 -2.73 -12.11 -5.63
CA ILE A 168 -1.67 -11.11 -5.49
C ILE A 168 -0.32 -11.73 -5.18
N ASN A 169 0.73 -10.94 -5.38
CA ASN A 169 2.07 -11.17 -4.85
C ASN A 169 2.11 -10.86 -3.35
N GLY A 170 1.59 -11.79 -2.55
CA GLY A 170 1.62 -11.68 -1.10
C GLY A 170 2.94 -12.16 -0.51
N LEU A 171 3.46 -11.39 0.44
CA LEU A 171 4.60 -11.70 1.29
C LEU A 171 4.06 -12.23 2.61
N ARG A 172 4.19 -13.53 2.84
CA ARG A 172 3.70 -14.16 4.07
C ARG A 172 4.48 -13.62 5.25
N THR A 173 3.76 -13.24 6.30
CA THR A 173 4.35 -12.81 7.56
C THR A 173 4.02 -13.79 8.66
N ARG A 174 5.00 -14.05 9.52
CA ARG A 174 4.77 -14.65 10.83
C ARG A 174 4.75 -13.57 11.88
N LYS A 175 3.82 -13.70 12.82
CA LYS A 175 3.63 -12.78 13.93
C LYS A 175 3.88 -13.50 15.24
N TRP A 176 4.67 -12.88 16.11
CA TRP A 176 4.84 -13.27 17.50
C TRP A 176 4.51 -12.08 18.40
N PHE A 177 4.26 -12.37 19.67
CA PHE A 177 4.32 -11.38 20.74
C PHE A 177 5.56 -11.66 21.59
N ALA A 178 6.51 -10.74 21.57
CA ALA A 178 7.69 -10.80 22.41
C ALA A 178 7.32 -10.52 23.87
N VAL A 179 7.75 -11.40 24.78
CA VAL A 179 7.47 -11.38 26.23
C VAL A 179 8.75 -11.70 27.01
N HIS A 180 8.79 -11.40 28.30
CA HIS A 180 9.97 -11.70 29.12
C HIS A 180 10.25 -13.22 29.13
N PRO A 181 11.52 -13.68 29.19
CA PRO A 181 11.85 -15.11 29.21
C PRO A 181 11.07 -15.92 30.27
N ASP A 182 10.83 -15.33 31.44
CA ASP A 182 10.09 -15.97 32.53
C ASP A 182 8.61 -16.14 32.19
N GLU A 183 8.00 -15.15 31.54
CA GLU A 183 6.62 -15.21 31.06
C GLU A 183 6.48 -16.27 29.97
N LEU A 184 7.45 -16.34 29.06
CA LEU A 184 7.48 -17.36 28.01
C LEU A 184 7.53 -18.78 28.61
N ARG A 185 8.34 -18.99 29.65
CA ARG A 185 8.39 -20.26 30.39
C ARG A 185 7.07 -20.59 31.08
N ALA A 186 6.42 -19.59 31.68
CA ALA A 186 5.09 -19.77 32.28
C ALA A 186 4.04 -20.14 31.22
N MET A 187 4.04 -19.48 30.06
CA MET A 187 3.16 -19.82 28.94
C MET A 187 3.42 -21.23 28.40
N ALA A 188 4.68 -21.66 28.34
CA ALA A 188 5.03 -23.03 27.95
C ALA A 188 4.46 -24.05 28.93
N ALA A 189 4.60 -23.80 30.24
CA ALA A 189 4.04 -24.65 31.28
C ALA A 189 2.50 -24.75 31.19
N ILE A 190 1.83 -23.62 30.93
CA ILE A 190 0.37 -23.60 30.71
C ILE A 190 0.01 -24.43 29.47
N ARG A 191 0.68 -24.19 28.33
CA ARG A 191 0.45 -24.93 27.08
C ARG A 191 0.64 -26.44 27.28
N ASP A 192 1.66 -26.84 28.01
CA ASP A 192 2.03 -28.24 28.20
C ASP A 192 1.13 -28.95 29.23
N ALA A 193 0.44 -28.19 30.08
CA ALA A 193 -0.62 -28.70 30.97
C ALA A 193 -1.98 -28.87 30.25
N LEU A 194 -2.15 -28.30 29.04
CA LEU A 194 -3.37 -28.48 28.26
C LEU A 194 -3.44 -29.89 27.64
N PRO A 195 -4.65 -30.41 27.35
CA PRO A 195 -4.81 -31.67 26.62
C PRO A 195 -3.96 -31.72 25.34
N PRO A 196 -3.40 -32.89 24.95
CA PRO A 196 -2.52 -32.99 23.78
C PRO A 196 -3.11 -32.43 22.48
N ALA A 197 -4.44 -32.52 22.31
CA ALA A 197 -5.18 -32.00 21.15
C ALA A 197 -5.41 -30.48 21.16
N SER A 198 -5.07 -29.77 22.25
CA SER A 198 -5.28 -28.33 22.39
C SER A 198 -4.34 -27.48 21.54
N LEU A 199 -3.29 -28.08 20.96
CA LEU A 199 -2.40 -27.41 20.01
C LEU A 199 -2.16 -28.31 18.79
N HIS A 200 -2.44 -27.76 17.61
CA HIS A 200 -2.24 -28.46 16.35
C HIS A 200 -0.76 -28.84 16.15
N HIS A 201 -0.49 -30.02 15.59
CA HIS A 201 0.87 -30.52 15.40
C HIS A 201 1.77 -29.53 14.62
N ALA A 202 1.20 -28.87 13.60
CA ALA A 202 1.91 -27.86 12.81
C ALA A 202 2.37 -26.65 13.64
N ALA A 203 1.60 -26.25 14.65
CA ALA A 203 1.97 -25.16 15.55
C ALA A 203 3.08 -25.59 16.51
N ARG A 204 3.09 -26.84 17.00
CA ARG A 204 4.21 -27.39 17.78
C ARG A 204 5.51 -27.47 16.97
N ALA A 205 5.43 -27.88 15.70
CA ALA A 205 6.58 -27.88 14.81
C ALA A 205 7.10 -26.46 14.53
N ALA A 206 6.18 -25.49 14.41
CA ALA A 206 6.55 -24.09 14.27
C ALA A 206 7.25 -23.54 15.52
N ASP A 207 6.70 -23.82 16.71
CA ASP A 207 7.30 -23.47 18.00
C ASP A 207 8.73 -23.98 18.13
N ALA A 208 8.96 -25.26 17.81
CA ALA A 208 10.28 -25.86 17.89
C ALA A 208 11.30 -25.22 16.92
N ARG A 209 10.87 -24.86 15.72
CA ARG A 209 11.72 -24.20 14.71
C ARG A 209 12.04 -22.76 15.09
N ASP A 210 11.05 -22.03 15.60
CA ASP A 210 11.13 -20.58 15.81
C ASP A 210 11.56 -20.22 17.25
N GLY A 211 11.70 -21.21 18.14
CA GLY A 211 11.97 -20.97 19.56
C GLY A 211 10.80 -20.28 20.27
N SER A 212 9.57 -20.47 19.78
CA SER A 212 8.36 -19.82 20.26
C SER A 212 7.49 -20.73 21.11
N VAL A 213 6.49 -20.13 21.76
CA VAL A 213 5.43 -20.83 22.48
C VAL A 213 4.08 -20.38 21.93
N THR A 214 3.29 -21.30 21.41
CA THR A 214 1.92 -21.03 20.97
C THR A 214 0.92 -21.40 22.05
N LEU A 215 0.16 -20.40 22.51
CA LEU A 215 -0.90 -20.56 23.51
C LEU A 215 -2.18 -19.86 23.03
N GLY A 216 -3.31 -20.57 23.03
CA GLY A 216 -4.59 -20.01 22.56
C GLY A 216 -4.57 -19.55 21.11
N GLY A 217 -3.77 -20.20 20.26
CA GLY A 217 -3.58 -19.81 18.85
C GLY A 217 -2.68 -18.59 18.63
N THR A 218 -2.10 -18.02 19.68
CA THR A 218 -1.17 -16.90 19.60
C THR A 218 0.25 -17.38 19.87
N ALA A 219 1.20 -17.01 19.01
CA ALA A 219 2.61 -17.35 19.19
C ALA A 219 3.35 -16.26 19.97
N PHE A 220 4.19 -16.68 20.91
CA PHE A 220 4.98 -15.83 21.81
C PHE A 220 6.47 -16.16 21.68
N LEU A 221 7.31 -15.15 21.85
CA LEU A 221 8.77 -15.21 21.67
C LEU A 221 9.46 -14.58 22.87
N SER A 222 10.69 -14.99 23.18
CA SER A 222 11.51 -14.29 24.18
C SER A 222 11.86 -12.88 23.68
N SER A 223 11.66 -11.86 24.52
CA SER A 223 12.05 -10.48 24.21
C SER A 223 13.55 -10.33 24.01
N GLU A 224 14.39 -11.27 24.48
CA GLU A 224 15.83 -11.28 24.18
C GLU A 224 16.11 -11.42 22.69
N VAL A 225 15.26 -12.15 21.95
CA VAL A 225 15.38 -12.33 20.49
C VAL A 225 15.03 -11.04 19.74
N THR A 226 14.22 -10.18 20.34
CA THR A 226 13.84 -8.87 19.78
C THR A 226 14.65 -7.71 20.36
N GLY A 227 15.83 -7.98 20.93
CA GLY A 227 16.69 -6.95 21.51
C GLY A 227 16.06 -6.25 22.73
N GLY A 228 15.30 -7.00 23.53
CA GLY A 228 14.62 -6.56 24.75
C GLY A 228 13.25 -5.93 24.53
N ARG A 229 12.76 -5.82 23.28
CA ARG A 229 11.48 -5.15 22.97
C ARG A 229 10.31 -6.11 23.11
N ALA A 230 9.43 -5.86 24.08
CA ALA A 230 8.15 -6.55 24.21
C ALA A 230 7.14 -6.05 23.17
N GLY A 231 6.09 -6.85 22.93
CA GLY A 231 5.00 -6.50 22.02
C GLY A 231 5.05 -7.25 20.68
N PRO A 232 4.26 -6.84 19.69
CA PRO A 232 4.13 -7.61 18.47
C PRO A 232 5.39 -7.48 17.60
N HIS A 233 5.84 -8.62 17.08
CA HIS A 233 7.01 -8.75 16.22
C HIS A 233 6.62 -9.56 14.98
N TRP A 234 7.20 -9.22 13.84
CA TRP A 234 6.91 -9.88 12.57
C TRP A 234 8.19 -10.20 11.82
N ARG A 235 8.13 -11.30 11.07
CA ARG A 235 9.14 -11.67 10.08
C ARG A 235 8.45 -12.07 8.79
N VAL A 236 8.98 -11.62 7.66
CA VAL A 236 8.56 -12.09 6.33
C VAL A 236 9.22 -13.44 6.04
N GLU A 237 8.50 -14.38 5.43
CA GLU A 237 9.08 -15.67 5.05
C GLU A 237 10.27 -15.50 4.09
N ASP A 238 11.37 -16.21 4.36
CA ASP A 238 12.62 -16.07 3.59
C ASP A 238 12.44 -16.36 2.10
N GLU A 239 11.56 -17.30 1.76
CA GLU A 239 11.20 -17.62 0.38
C GLU A 239 10.57 -16.42 -0.34
N ASP A 240 9.70 -15.68 0.34
CA ASP A 240 9.01 -14.52 -0.24
C ASP A 240 9.97 -13.32 -0.36
N VAL A 241 10.91 -13.17 0.59
CA VAL A 241 12.01 -12.19 0.48
C VAL A 241 12.91 -12.51 -0.72
N ALA A 242 13.33 -13.78 -0.88
CA ALA A 242 14.17 -14.20 -2.00
C ALA A 242 13.46 -14.04 -3.36
N ALA A 243 12.15 -14.31 -3.40
CA ALA A 243 11.33 -14.10 -4.58
C ALA A 243 11.20 -12.61 -4.93
N LEU A 244 10.94 -11.74 -3.95
CA LEU A 244 10.91 -10.29 -4.15
C LEU A 244 12.24 -9.79 -4.73
N ARG A 245 13.38 -10.19 -4.13
CA ARG A 245 14.71 -9.85 -4.65
C ARG A 245 14.87 -10.30 -6.10
N THR A 246 14.46 -11.51 -6.43
CA THR A 246 14.54 -12.00 -7.82
C THR A 246 13.71 -11.15 -8.79
N SER A 247 12.49 -10.75 -8.40
CA SER A 247 11.66 -9.84 -9.20
C SER A 247 12.32 -8.46 -9.38
N VAL A 248 12.95 -7.91 -8.33
CA VAL A 248 13.65 -6.63 -8.40
C VAL A 248 14.88 -6.71 -9.32
N ARG A 249 15.68 -7.78 -9.20
CA ARG A 249 16.82 -8.00 -10.08
C ARG A 249 16.39 -8.07 -11.55
N GLN A 250 15.30 -8.81 -11.83
CA GLN A 250 14.73 -8.89 -13.18
C GLN A 250 14.25 -7.52 -13.69
N ALA A 251 13.61 -6.73 -12.83
CA ALA A 251 13.19 -5.37 -13.15
C ALA A 251 14.39 -4.52 -13.56
N ARG A 252 15.43 -4.48 -12.72
CA ARG A 252 16.65 -3.69 -12.94
C ARG A 252 17.43 -4.11 -14.17
N GLN A 253 17.46 -5.41 -14.51
CA GLN A 253 18.15 -5.92 -15.71
C GLN A 253 17.49 -5.49 -17.03
N SER A 254 16.24 -5.02 -17.00
CA SER A 254 15.44 -4.76 -18.20
C SER A 254 14.86 -3.34 -18.27
N ALA A 255 15.16 -2.48 -17.30
CA ALA A 255 14.66 -1.11 -17.20
C ALA A 255 15.75 -0.14 -16.74
N ASP A 256 15.57 1.13 -17.12
CA ASP A 256 16.42 2.25 -16.70
C ASP A 256 16.10 2.69 -15.26
N LEU A 257 14.84 2.52 -14.85
CA LEU A 257 14.38 2.71 -13.47
C LEU A 257 13.59 1.49 -12.99
N ALA A 258 13.94 0.94 -11.84
CA ALA A 258 13.19 -0.10 -11.15
C ALA A 258 12.48 0.45 -9.90
N VAL A 259 11.16 0.39 -9.87
CA VAL A 259 10.31 0.85 -8.78
C VAL A 259 9.69 -0.34 -8.06
N VAL A 260 9.71 -0.33 -6.73
CA VAL A 260 9.07 -1.35 -5.89
C VAL A 260 7.97 -0.72 -5.05
N ALA A 261 6.74 -1.20 -5.20
CA ALA A 261 5.60 -0.81 -4.39
C ALA A 261 5.30 -1.88 -3.32
N LEU A 262 5.32 -1.48 -2.04
CA LEU A 262 5.07 -2.36 -0.89
C LEU A 262 3.83 -1.90 -0.13
N HIS A 263 2.79 -2.75 -0.11
CA HIS A 263 1.56 -2.50 0.63
C HIS A 263 1.57 -3.20 1.99
N THR A 264 1.72 -2.43 3.06
CA THR A 264 1.91 -2.98 4.42
C THR A 264 1.07 -2.24 5.44
N HIS A 265 0.49 -2.97 6.38
CA HIS A 265 -0.31 -2.36 7.45
C HIS A 265 0.32 -2.52 8.83
N GLU A 266 1.22 -3.48 9.00
CA GLU A 266 1.86 -3.74 10.29
C GLU A 266 2.54 -2.47 10.85
N PRO A 267 2.60 -2.29 12.19
CA PRO A 267 1.86 -3.05 13.20
C PRO A 267 0.34 -2.74 13.22
N GLY A 268 -0.08 -1.68 12.53
CA GLY A 268 -1.47 -1.31 12.29
C GLY A 268 -1.54 0.09 11.64
N ASN A 269 -2.72 0.46 11.15
CA ASN A 269 -2.94 1.74 10.48
C ASN A 269 -2.67 2.94 11.38
N HIS A 270 -2.82 2.80 12.70
CA HIS A 270 -2.57 3.88 13.66
C HIS A 270 -1.09 4.08 14.00
N SER A 271 -0.19 3.27 13.45
CA SER A 271 1.25 3.38 13.67
C SER A 271 1.93 4.20 12.57
N ALA A 272 2.52 5.32 12.98
CA ALA A 272 3.40 6.12 12.12
C ALA A 272 4.79 5.50 11.98
N GLU A 273 5.19 4.60 12.88
CA GLU A 273 6.40 3.81 12.76
C GLU A 273 6.13 2.53 11.96
N PRO A 274 6.96 2.21 10.94
CA PRO A 274 6.87 0.95 10.24
C PRO A 274 7.31 -0.22 11.14
N PRO A 275 6.89 -1.46 10.84
CA PRO A 275 7.33 -2.63 11.57
C PRO A 275 8.83 -2.87 11.28
N PRO A 276 9.60 -3.50 12.19
CA PRO A 276 11.05 -3.65 12.01
C PRO A 276 11.49 -4.30 10.70
N PHE A 277 10.71 -5.27 10.19
CA PHE A 277 11.05 -5.95 8.93
C PHE A 277 10.92 -5.06 7.69
N LEU A 278 10.12 -3.98 7.74
CA LEU A 278 9.84 -3.19 6.52
C LEU A 278 11.06 -2.40 6.06
N PRO A 279 11.81 -1.70 6.94
CA PRO A 279 13.11 -1.16 6.57
C PRO A 279 14.09 -2.19 6.02
N GLU A 280 14.17 -3.38 6.64
CA GLU A 280 15.05 -4.45 6.17
C GLU A 280 14.67 -4.93 4.76
N LEU A 281 13.36 -5.14 4.52
CA LEU A 281 12.83 -5.56 3.24
C LEU A 281 13.02 -4.50 2.14
N ALA A 282 12.77 -3.23 2.46
CA ALA A 282 12.93 -2.12 1.52
C ALA A 282 14.40 -1.89 1.15
N ARG A 283 15.31 -1.95 2.13
CA ARG A 283 16.76 -1.89 1.89
C ARG A 283 17.24 -3.09 1.07
N ALA A 284 16.73 -4.29 1.32
CA ALA A 284 17.04 -5.47 0.52
C ALA A 284 16.58 -5.32 -0.95
N ALA A 285 15.45 -4.62 -1.20
CA ALA A 285 15.03 -4.29 -2.56
C ALA A 285 15.99 -3.29 -3.23
N VAL A 286 16.42 -2.24 -2.52
CA VAL A 286 17.44 -1.29 -3.02
C VAL A 286 18.77 -2.01 -3.31
N ASP A 287 19.22 -2.86 -2.40
CA ASP A 287 20.45 -3.66 -2.56
C ASP A 287 20.41 -4.56 -3.82
N GLU A 288 19.22 -4.95 -4.24
CA GLU A 288 19.00 -5.79 -5.42
C GLU A 288 18.76 -5.00 -6.71
N GLY A 289 18.70 -3.67 -6.61
CA GLY A 289 18.64 -2.76 -7.77
C GLY A 289 17.37 -1.92 -7.87
N ALA A 290 16.53 -1.83 -6.84
CA ALA A 290 15.44 -0.85 -6.83
C ALA A 290 15.99 0.58 -6.76
N ASP A 291 15.55 1.44 -7.67
CA ASP A 291 15.88 2.86 -7.69
C ASP A 291 14.97 3.67 -6.75
N VAL A 292 13.74 3.20 -6.53
CA VAL A 292 12.73 3.82 -5.68
C VAL A 292 11.88 2.74 -4.99
N VAL A 293 11.61 2.90 -3.70
CA VAL A 293 10.61 2.08 -2.97
C VAL A 293 9.44 2.95 -2.52
N LEU A 294 8.22 2.58 -2.89
CA LEU A 294 6.97 3.26 -2.58
C LEU A 294 6.14 2.43 -1.58
N GLY A 295 5.89 2.98 -0.40
CA GLY A 295 5.08 2.37 0.64
C GLY A 295 3.62 2.81 0.59
N HIS A 296 2.72 1.87 0.90
CA HIS A 296 1.26 2.00 0.82
C HIS A 296 0.57 1.24 1.95
N GLY A 297 -0.71 1.55 2.22
CA GLY A 297 -1.57 0.77 3.12
C GLY A 297 -1.86 1.33 4.52
N PRO A 298 -0.94 1.95 5.27
CA PRO A 298 -1.31 2.45 6.60
C PRO A 298 -2.23 3.67 6.54
N HIS A 299 -2.54 4.19 5.33
CA HIS A 299 -3.42 5.34 5.06
C HIS A 299 -3.00 6.65 5.73
N GLN A 300 -1.79 6.72 6.28
CA GLN A 300 -1.17 7.90 6.83
C GLN A 300 0.30 7.95 6.41
N LEU A 301 0.91 9.13 6.46
CA LEU A 301 2.33 9.30 6.18
C LEU A 301 3.21 8.53 7.16
N ARG A 302 4.27 7.90 6.62
CA ARG A 302 5.42 7.36 7.38
C ARG A 302 6.69 8.02 6.84
N GLY A 303 7.79 7.87 7.57
CA GLY A 303 9.06 8.55 7.25
C GLY A 303 9.61 8.23 5.86
N ILE A 304 10.50 9.09 5.39
CA ILE A 304 11.31 8.89 4.19
C ILE A 304 12.73 8.54 4.63
N GLU A 305 13.33 7.56 3.95
CA GLU A 305 14.73 7.19 4.09
C GLU A 305 15.45 7.34 2.75
N VAL A 306 16.69 7.85 2.76
CA VAL A 306 17.61 7.74 1.63
C VAL A 306 18.67 6.70 1.97
N TYR A 307 18.53 5.49 1.41
CA TYR A 307 19.44 4.37 1.63
C TYR A 307 20.25 4.12 0.37
N ARG A 308 21.59 4.20 0.47
CA ARG A 308 22.51 4.09 -0.68
C ARG A 308 22.09 4.98 -1.87
N ASN A 309 21.78 6.22 -1.55
CA ASN A 309 21.34 7.24 -2.51
C ASN A 309 20.00 6.94 -3.20
N ARG A 310 19.22 5.97 -2.70
CA ARG A 310 17.89 5.61 -3.22
C ARG A 310 16.80 5.95 -2.20
N PRO A 311 15.73 6.64 -2.61
CA PRO A 311 14.64 6.98 -1.70
C PRO A 311 13.74 5.77 -1.43
N ILE A 312 13.38 5.62 -0.16
CA ILE A 312 12.40 4.71 0.37
C ILE A 312 11.34 5.56 1.06
N PHE A 313 10.12 5.55 0.51
CA PHE A 313 8.96 6.19 1.13
C PHE A 313 8.21 5.12 1.90
N TYR A 314 8.21 5.14 3.24
CA TYR A 314 7.54 4.07 4.01
C TYR A 314 6.01 4.15 3.95
N SER A 315 5.45 5.32 3.61
CA SER A 315 4.06 5.49 3.21
C SER A 315 3.84 6.89 2.63
N LEU A 316 3.20 6.98 1.47
CA LEU A 316 2.77 8.26 0.87
C LEU A 316 1.38 8.73 1.36
N GLY A 317 0.72 7.94 2.22
CA GLY A 317 -0.65 8.22 2.66
C GLY A 317 -1.68 7.86 1.58
N ASN A 318 -2.80 8.57 1.56
CA ASN A 318 -3.84 8.42 0.54
C ASN A 318 -3.75 9.49 -0.54
N PHE A 319 -3.99 9.15 -1.80
CA PHE A 319 -4.21 10.14 -2.86
C PHE A 319 -5.70 10.40 -3.11
N VAL A 320 -6.52 9.36 -3.03
CA VAL A 320 -7.99 9.46 -3.06
C VAL A 320 -8.52 8.55 -1.96
N PHE A 321 -9.43 9.07 -1.13
CA PHE A 321 -9.94 8.31 0.02
C PHE A 321 -11.46 8.46 0.21
N MET A 322 -12.20 7.85 -0.70
CA MET A 322 -13.67 7.93 -0.80
C MET A 322 -14.37 6.73 -0.14
N GLN A 323 -13.82 6.23 0.96
CA GLN A 323 -14.39 5.08 1.68
C GLN A 323 -15.82 5.35 2.22
N ASN A 324 -16.16 6.62 2.48
CA ASN A 324 -17.48 7.02 2.96
C ASN A 324 -18.50 7.26 1.83
N ARG A 325 -18.16 6.96 0.58
CA ARG A 325 -19.08 7.06 -0.57
C ARG A 325 -19.41 5.71 -1.20
N GLN A 326 -18.68 4.66 -0.80
CA GLN A 326 -18.73 3.31 -1.35
C GLN A 326 -20.16 2.78 -1.55
N TYR A 327 -20.47 2.44 -2.79
CA TYR A 327 -21.71 1.81 -3.18
C TYR A 327 -21.50 0.82 -4.35
N PRO A 328 -22.17 -0.35 -4.37
CA PRO A 328 -23.12 -0.88 -3.39
C PRO A 328 -22.48 -1.35 -2.09
N LEU A 329 -23.30 -1.52 -1.04
CA LEU A 329 -22.89 -2.00 0.28
C LEU A 329 -23.27 -3.48 0.49
N THR A 330 -22.34 -4.27 1.04
CA THR A 330 -22.59 -5.70 1.35
C THR A 330 -23.43 -5.89 2.61
N ARG A 331 -24.09 -7.03 2.76
CA ARG A 331 -24.89 -7.37 3.96
C ARG A 331 -24.00 -7.40 5.22
N GLU A 332 -22.79 -7.87 5.07
CA GLU A 332 -21.81 -7.97 6.14
C GLU A 332 -21.29 -6.58 6.55
N ALA A 333 -21.20 -5.62 5.62
CA ALA A 333 -20.90 -4.23 5.96
C ALA A 333 -21.97 -3.63 6.88
N TRP A 334 -23.26 -3.90 6.60
CA TRP A 334 -24.38 -3.52 7.47
C TRP A 334 -24.29 -4.16 8.87
N ARG A 335 -23.98 -5.45 8.93
CA ARG A 335 -23.83 -6.16 10.23
C ARG A 335 -22.76 -5.53 11.12
N ARG A 336 -21.69 -4.98 10.55
CA ARG A 336 -20.59 -4.36 11.30
C ARG A 336 -20.94 -3.01 11.91
N THR A 337 -21.84 -2.25 11.30
CA THR A 337 -22.25 -0.95 11.84
C THR A 337 -23.32 -1.08 12.93
N GLY A 338 -23.99 -2.24 13.00
CA GLY A 338 -25.14 -2.48 13.87
C GLY A 338 -26.42 -1.83 13.38
N LEU A 339 -26.41 -1.18 12.21
CA LEU A 339 -27.60 -0.58 11.61
C LEU A 339 -28.44 -1.63 10.88
N ASP A 340 -29.76 -1.49 11.00
CA ASP A 340 -30.74 -2.33 10.29
C ASP A 340 -31.05 -1.74 8.91
N PRO A 341 -30.73 -2.42 7.79
CA PRO A 341 -31.04 -1.95 6.44
C PRO A 341 -32.55 -1.91 6.12
N ALA A 342 -33.41 -2.48 6.95
CA ALA A 342 -34.86 -2.28 6.85
C ALA A 342 -35.33 -0.95 7.45
N ARG A 343 -34.49 -0.28 8.24
CA ARG A 343 -34.82 0.95 9.00
C ARG A 343 -33.90 2.13 8.71
N HIS A 344 -32.73 1.88 8.12
CA HIS A 344 -31.73 2.87 7.82
C HIS A 344 -31.33 2.80 6.36
N THR A 345 -30.86 3.94 5.85
CA THR A 345 -30.40 4.12 4.48
C THR A 345 -28.89 3.92 4.35
N PRO A 346 -28.38 3.57 3.16
CA PRO A 346 -26.93 3.56 2.89
C PRO A 346 -26.24 4.87 3.30
N GLY A 347 -26.88 6.01 3.07
CA GLY A 347 -26.36 7.33 3.45
C GLY A 347 -26.14 7.48 4.95
N GLU A 348 -27.10 7.06 5.79
CA GLU A 348 -26.96 7.08 7.25
C GLU A 348 -25.83 6.16 7.73
N MET A 349 -25.68 4.98 7.10
CA MET A 349 -24.58 4.06 7.41
C MET A 349 -23.20 4.67 7.08
N LEU A 350 -23.09 5.29 5.91
CA LEU A 350 -21.87 5.95 5.46
C LEU A 350 -21.55 7.18 6.31
N GLU A 351 -22.55 7.91 6.77
CA GLU A 351 -22.39 9.05 7.68
C GLU A 351 -21.91 8.60 9.08
N GLN A 352 -22.40 7.47 9.59
CA GLN A 352 -21.87 6.87 10.81
C GLN A 352 -20.39 6.48 10.63
N LYS A 353 -20.02 5.88 9.49
CA LYS A 353 -18.61 5.58 9.18
C LYS A 353 -17.76 6.85 9.11
N ARG A 354 -18.29 7.93 8.52
CA ARG A 354 -17.59 9.21 8.40
C ARG A 354 -17.28 9.83 9.77
N THR A 355 -18.24 9.78 10.69
CA THR A 355 -18.17 10.49 11.97
C THR A 355 -17.62 9.65 13.13
N LYS A 356 -17.82 8.33 13.09
CA LYS A 356 -17.47 7.39 14.18
C LYS A 356 -16.62 6.21 13.70
N GLY A 357 -16.30 6.13 12.42
CA GLY A 357 -15.48 5.06 11.87
C GLY A 357 -14.00 5.20 12.22
N PRO A 358 -13.21 4.14 11.97
CA PRO A 358 -11.78 4.10 12.32
C PRO A 358 -10.94 5.13 11.57
N PHE A 359 -11.45 5.67 10.45
CA PHE A 359 -10.79 6.67 9.63
C PHE A 359 -11.51 8.03 9.65
N ALA A 360 -12.11 8.39 10.79
CA ALA A 360 -12.82 9.66 10.93
C ALA A 360 -11.89 10.87 11.05
N GLU A 361 -10.65 10.68 11.48
CA GLU A 361 -9.70 11.76 11.82
C GLU A 361 -9.02 12.38 10.60
N ARG A 362 -8.56 13.64 10.74
CA ARG A 362 -7.92 14.40 9.65
C ARG A 362 -6.64 13.76 9.11
N ILE A 363 -5.88 13.09 9.97
CA ILE A 363 -4.60 12.43 9.64
C ILE A 363 -4.66 11.48 8.42
N TRP A 364 -5.81 10.86 8.17
CA TRP A 364 -6.03 9.93 7.04
C TRP A 364 -6.25 10.65 5.70
N PHE A 365 -6.44 11.97 5.75
CA PHE A 365 -6.75 12.83 4.62
C PHE A 365 -5.62 13.84 4.36
N GLU A 366 -4.44 13.59 4.90
CA GLU A 366 -3.25 14.42 4.80
C GLU A 366 -2.09 13.58 4.25
N SER A 367 -1.61 13.97 3.07
CA SER A 367 -0.66 13.17 2.29
C SER A 367 0.30 14.04 1.49
N VAL A 368 1.18 13.42 0.72
CA VAL A 368 2.02 14.11 -0.26
C VAL A 368 1.92 13.44 -1.63
N ALA A 369 1.85 14.26 -2.68
CA ALA A 369 2.23 13.83 -4.02
C ALA A 369 3.72 14.14 -4.21
N VAL A 370 4.48 13.19 -4.75
CA VAL A 370 5.93 13.34 -4.88
C VAL A 370 6.34 13.36 -6.35
N THR A 371 7.33 14.20 -6.66
CA THR A 371 7.99 14.22 -7.97
C THR A 371 9.47 13.93 -7.76
N LEU A 372 10.00 12.96 -8.50
CA LEU A 372 11.39 12.56 -8.51
C LEU A 372 11.97 12.92 -9.88
N SER A 373 12.95 13.81 -9.89
CA SER A 373 13.65 14.24 -11.10
C SER A 373 15.08 13.69 -11.09
N PHE A 374 15.32 12.68 -11.92
CA PHE A 374 16.66 12.14 -12.13
C PHE A 374 17.36 12.99 -13.18
N THR A 375 18.53 13.53 -12.88
CA THR A 375 19.28 14.40 -13.80
C THR A 375 20.38 13.61 -14.53
N HIS A 376 20.76 14.06 -15.73
CA HIS A 376 21.93 13.49 -16.43
C HIS A 376 23.23 13.69 -15.64
N SER A 377 23.26 14.68 -14.76
CA SER A 377 24.36 14.90 -13.82
C SER A 377 24.34 13.93 -12.63
N GLY A 378 23.52 12.88 -12.62
CA GLY A 378 23.52 11.90 -11.53
C GLY A 378 23.09 12.51 -10.19
N THR A 379 22.18 13.48 -10.21
CA THR A 379 21.48 13.93 -9.00
C THR A 379 20.02 13.48 -9.08
N LEU A 380 19.42 13.26 -7.93
CA LEU A 380 18.00 13.06 -7.77
C LEU A 380 17.43 14.21 -6.94
N ASP A 381 16.56 15.00 -7.55
CA ASP A 381 15.79 16.05 -6.89
C ASP A 381 14.39 15.51 -6.59
N ILE A 382 14.03 15.44 -5.31
CA ILE A 382 12.72 14.99 -4.84
C ILE A 382 11.95 16.21 -4.36
N THR A 383 10.73 16.36 -4.85
CA THR A 383 9.81 17.41 -4.49
C THR A 383 8.57 16.80 -3.84
N LEU A 384 8.17 17.33 -2.69
CA LEU A 384 7.04 16.88 -1.90
C LEU A 384 5.96 17.97 -1.96
N LEU A 385 4.87 17.70 -2.66
CA LEU A 385 3.69 18.56 -2.73
C LEU A 385 2.66 18.08 -1.70
N PRO A 386 2.42 18.82 -0.61
CA PRO A 386 1.41 18.46 0.36
C PRO A 386 0.02 18.54 -0.26
N ILE A 387 -0.78 17.52 0.02
CA ILE A 387 -2.17 17.45 -0.42
C ILE A 387 -3.08 17.16 0.77
N THR A 388 -4.31 17.66 0.67
CA THR A 388 -5.40 17.30 1.57
C THR A 388 -6.49 16.61 0.78
N LEU A 389 -7.27 15.77 1.45
CA LEU A 389 -8.38 15.04 0.83
C LEU A 389 -9.73 15.57 1.33
N THR A 390 -9.89 16.90 1.36
CA THR A 390 -11.17 17.61 1.65
C THR A 390 -11.91 17.08 2.89
N HIS A 391 -11.17 16.81 3.97
CA HIS A 391 -11.71 16.24 5.20
C HIS A 391 -12.85 17.08 5.82
N ASP A 392 -12.63 18.40 5.89
CA ASP A 392 -13.49 19.39 6.55
C ASP A 392 -14.40 20.12 5.54
N THR A 393 -15.04 19.38 4.64
CA THR A 393 -15.95 19.93 3.63
C THR A 393 -17.40 19.99 4.12
N ALA A 394 -18.13 21.03 3.69
CA ALA A 394 -19.59 21.11 3.82
C ALA A 394 -20.32 20.23 2.79
N HIS A 395 -19.69 19.96 1.65
CA HIS A 395 -20.24 19.11 0.59
C HIS A 395 -19.72 17.68 0.75
N HIS A 396 -20.55 16.78 1.30
CA HIS A 396 -20.15 15.41 1.61
C HIS A 396 -19.57 14.64 0.41
N SER A 397 -20.01 14.94 -0.81
CA SER A 397 -19.49 14.38 -2.06
C SER A 397 -18.05 14.77 -2.36
N ASP A 398 -17.52 15.81 -1.73
CA ASP A 398 -16.14 16.23 -1.93
C ASP A 398 -15.17 15.46 -1.06
N ARG A 399 -15.59 14.94 0.11
CA ARG A 399 -14.69 14.30 1.08
C ARG A 399 -13.93 13.13 0.45
N GLY A 400 -12.61 13.13 0.58
CA GLY A 400 -11.72 12.13 -0.03
C GLY A 400 -11.16 12.53 -1.39
N THR A 401 -11.56 13.70 -1.92
CA THR A 401 -11.05 14.26 -3.19
C THR A 401 -9.77 15.04 -2.94
N PRO A 402 -8.69 14.80 -3.70
CA PRO A 402 -7.43 15.49 -3.46
C PRO A 402 -7.48 16.96 -3.83
N GLN A 403 -6.79 17.79 -3.05
CA GLN A 403 -6.54 19.21 -3.26
C GLN A 403 -5.11 19.52 -2.87
N VAL A 404 -4.49 20.50 -3.52
CA VAL A 404 -3.22 21.07 -3.03
C VAL A 404 -3.48 21.70 -1.67
N ALA A 405 -2.65 21.38 -0.68
CA ALA A 405 -2.81 21.94 0.66
C ALA A 405 -2.61 23.45 0.66
N ASP A 406 -3.40 24.17 1.46
CA ASP A 406 -3.09 25.55 1.83
C ASP A 406 -1.80 25.61 2.68
N VAL A 407 -1.25 26.81 2.90
CA VAL A 407 0.01 26.99 3.63
C VAL A 407 -0.03 26.38 5.03
N THR A 408 -1.14 26.54 5.76
CA THR A 408 -1.28 26.02 7.13
C THR A 408 -1.29 24.50 7.16
N ALA A 409 -2.00 23.88 6.22
CA ALA A 409 -2.01 22.44 6.06
C ALA A 409 -0.68 21.90 5.54
N ALA A 410 -0.06 22.59 4.59
CA ALA A 410 1.24 22.23 4.02
C ALA A 410 2.33 22.19 5.10
N ASP A 411 2.44 23.24 5.93
CA ASP A 411 3.43 23.31 7.00
C ASP A 411 3.25 22.17 8.00
N ARG A 412 2.01 21.90 8.43
CA ARG A 412 1.69 20.78 9.34
C ARG A 412 2.08 19.42 8.74
N ILE A 413 1.73 19.18 7.48
CA ILE A 413 2.02 17.93 6.77
C ILE A 413 3.53 17.73 6.66
N LEU A 414 4.24 18.77 6.21
CA LEU A 414 5.68 18.72 5.98
C LEU A 414 6.48 18.64 7.28
N ASP A 415 6.06 19.34 8.34
CA ASP A 415 6.70 19.24 9.66
C ASP A 415 6.57 17.84 10.24
N ARG A 416 5.38 17.23 10.12
CA ARG A 416 5.15 15.85 10.50
C ARG A 416 6.06 14.91 9.70
N LEU A 417 6.08 15.03 8.39
CA LEU A 417 6.89 14.17 7.51
C LEU A 417 8.39 14.33 7.79
N ARG A 418 8.86 15.56 8.03
CA ARG A 418 10.23 15.87 8.44
C ARG A 418 10.56 15.20 9.77
N ALA A 419 9.68 15.27 10.76
CA ALA A 419 9.88 14.60 12.06
C ALA A 419 9.97 13.07 11.90
N LEU A 420 9.09 12.46 11.10
CA LEU A 420 9.11 11.02 10.83
C LEU A 420 10.37 10.58 10.07
N SER A 421 10.91 11.43 9.20
CA SER A 421 12.08 11.13 8.37
C SER A 421 13.42 11.29 9.11
N ARG A 422 13.45 12.07 10.22
CA ARG A 422 14.65 12.23 11.06
C ARG A 422 15.17 10.92 11.63
N ALA A 423 14.28 9.98 11.94
CA ALA A 423 14.66 8.64 12.44
C ALA A 423 15.53 7.85 11.45
N TYR A 424 15.50 8.22 10.17
CA TYR A 424 16.28 7.62 9.08
C TYR A 424 17.41 8.53 8.58
N GLY A 425 17.69 9.64 9.29
CA GLY A 425 18.72 10.60 8.90
C GLY A 425 18.41 11.41 7.64
N THR A 426 17.18 11.41 7.15
CA THR A 426 16.80 12.16 5.95
C THR A 426 16.35 13.58 6.31
N GLU A 427 17.02 14.57 5.74
CA GLU A 427 16.68 15.98 5.88
C GLU A 427 15.72 16.42 4.76
N ILE A 428 14.62 17.07 5.15
CA ILE A 428 13.65 17.66 4.24
C ILE A 428 13.74 19.19 4.38
N LEU A 429 14.10 19.85 3.29
CA LEU A 429 14.14 21.30 3.18
C LEU A 429 12.74 21.82 2.87
N LEU A 430 12.30 22.85 3.60
CA LEU A 430 10.97 23.43 3.45
C LEU A 430 11.09 24.80 2.77
N ASP A 431 10.34 25.01 1.69
CA ASP A 431 10.28 26.28 0.99
C ASP A 431 8.84 26.53 0.48
N GLN A 432 8.25 27.66 0.87
CA GLN A 432 6.93 28.12 0.42
C GLN A 432 5.83 27.04 0.37
N GLY A 433 5.68 26.22 1.42
CA GLY A 433 4.67 25.16 1.50
C GLY A 433 5.00 23.92 0.66
N GLN A 434 6.26 23.75 0.24
CA GLN A 434 6.77 22.60 -0.47
C GLN A 434 7.97 22.01 0.27
N GLY A 435 8.08 20.67 0.24
CA GLY A 435 9.25 19.97 0.75
C GLY A 435 10.20 19.59 -0.39
N SER A 436 11.50 19.56 -0.13
CA SER A 436 12.50 19.05 -1.07
C SER A 436 13.60 18.23 -0.41
N ILE A 437 14.10 17.23 -1.13
CA ILE A 437 15.26 16.41 -0.77
C ILE A 437 16.14 16.33 -2.01
N ARG A 438 17.45 16.54 -1.85
CA ARG A 438 18.43 16.38 -2.93
C ARG A 438 19.39 15.26 -2.59
N VAL A 439 19.60 14.35 -3.53
CA VAL A 439 20.47 13.19 -3.40
C VAL A 439 21.51 13.17 -4.52
N ASP A 440 22.77 12.93 -4.18
CA ASP A 440 23.83 12.66 -5.16
C ASP A 440 23.87 11.16 -5.44
N LEU A 441 23.68 10.76 -6.70
CA LEU A 441 23.63 9.35 -7.10
C LEU A 441 25.02 8.78 -7.47
N ARG A 442 26.08 9.60 -7.43
CA ARG A 442 27.43 9.18 -7.83
C ARG A 442 28.32 8.70 -6.68
N SER A 443 27.84 8.83 -5.43
CA SER A 443 28.60 8.53 -4.21
C SER A 443 28.56 7.07 -3.78
#